data_AF-F9XGT4-F1
#
_entry.id   AF-F9XGT4-F1
#
_cell.length_a   1.000
_cell.length_b   1.000
_cell.length_c   1.000
_cell.angle_alpha   90.00
_cell.angle_beta   90.00
_cell.angle_gamma   90.00
#
_symmetry.space_group_name_H-M   'P 1'
#
loop_
_entity.id
_entity.type
_entity.pdbx_description
1 polymer ?
#
loop_
_entity_poly.entity_id
_entity_poly.type
_entity_poly.pdbx_seq_one_letter_code
_entity_poly.pdbx_strand_id
1 'polypeptide(L)'
;MRLTSTTAATILAYASYVEAQNGIQCHARNPGVNGAISDFCSKKDIVVPSDYATRGKQNMYALVNIDGGRCNPPAWVPQNYCNIQMWTICAHGDVNGAGYRSYGKDGCQRWQIQSTHHPKVPDPPKKPKKKKDKKKNGFIDAVNRKKNKKKKKKKKGKKEKKPKRDLDGVEGMGEEEDDEGFEDVIEVEVEE
;
A
#
# COMPACT_ATOMS: atom_id res chain seq x y z
N MET A 1 -10.25 44.71 -2.70
CA MET A 1 -9.15 43.79 -2.36
C MET A 1 -9.01 42.81 -3.52
N ARG A 2 -7.84 42.75 -4.17
CA ARG A 2 -7.59 41.82 -5.29
C ARG A 2 -7.03 40.53 -4.70
N LEU A 3 -7.88 39.52 -4.51
CA LEU A 3 -7.40 38.18 -4.14
C LEU A 3 -6.61 37.61 -5.33
N THR A 4 -5.34 37.36 -5.06
CA THR A 4 -4.38 36.81 -6.01
C THR A 4 -4.75 35.37 -6.35
N SER A 5 -5.13 35.17 -7.62
CA SER A 5 -5.59 33.93 -8.26
C SER A 5 -4.47 32.89 -8.48
N THR A 6 -3.55 32.70 -7.52
CA THR A 6 -2.37 31.82 -7.66
C THR A 6 -2.45 30.52 -6.86
N THR A 7 -3.44 30.33 -5.99
CA THR A 7 -3.55 29.14 -5.11
C THR A 7 -4.28 27.95 -5.75
N ALA A 8 -5.07 28.16 -6.82
CA ALA A 8 -5.86 27.07 -7.42
C ALA A 8 -5.01 26.07 -8.25
N ALA A 9 -3.91 26.52 -8.84
CA ALA A 9 -3.11 25.68 -9.75
C ALA A 9 -2.30 24.58 -9.03
N THR A 10 -1.93 24.79 -7.77
CA THR A 10 -1.15 23.79 -7.01
C THR A 10 -2.00 22.62 -6.53
N ILE A 11 -3.27 22.85 -6.18
CA ILE A 11 -4.16 21.80 -5.64
C ILE A 11 -4.47 20.73 -6.70
N LEU A 12 -4.68 21.12 -7.95
CA LEU A 12 -4.99 20.19 -9.05
C LEU A 12 -3.83 19.22 -9.37
N ALA A 13 -2.58 19.63 -9.15
CA ALA A 13 -1.42 18.79 -9.44
C ALA A 13 -1.28 17.61 -8.46
N TYR A 14 -1.66 17.77 -7.19
CA TYR A 14 -1.51 16.71 -6.18
C TYR A 14 -2.49 15.55 -6.38
N ALA A 15 -3.73 15.83 -6.79
CA ALA A 15 -4.74 14.79 -7.00
C ALA A 15 -4.30 13.78 -8.07
N SER A 16 -3.83 14.26 -9.22
CA SER A 16 -3.34 13.39 -10.31
C SER A 16 -2.13 12.53 -9.92
N TYR A 17 -1.29 12.99 -8.99
CA TYR A 17 -0.14 12.22 -8.51
C TYR A 17 -0.59 11.01 -7.68
N VAL A 18 -1.53 11.20 -6.76
CA VAL A 18 -2.03 10.11 -5.89
C VAL A 18 -2.71 9.01 -6.72
N GLU A 19 -3.46 9.38 -7.75
CA GLU A 19 -4.12 8.44 -8.66
C GLU A 19 -3.11 7.54 -9.40
N ALA A 20 -2.05 8.14 -9.95
CA ALA A 20 -0.99 7.40 -10.62
C ALA A 20 -0.25 6.47 -9.65
N GLN A 21 -0.04 6.89 -8.40
CA GLN A 21 0.58 6.05 -7.38
C GLN A 21 -0.30 4.85 -7.01
N ASN A 22 -1.62 5.03 -6.89
CA ASN A 22 -2.52 3.93 -6.55
C ASN A 22 -2.54 2.85 -7.65
N GLY A 23 -2.52 3.24 -8.92
CA GLY A 23 -2.40 2.29 -10.03
C GLY A 23 -1.10 1.47 -9.98
N ILE A 24 0.03 2.13 -9.72
CA ILE A 24 1.34 1.47 -9.59
C ILE A 24 1.38 0.53 -8.37
N GLN A 25 0.87 0.99 -7.23
CA GLN A 25 0.82 0.19 -6.00
C GLN A 25 -0.10 -1.02 -6.16
N CYS A 26 -1.27 -0.85 -6.77
CA CYS A 26 -2.17 -1.95 -7.10
C CYS A 26 -1.49 -2.98 -8.00
N HIS A 27 -0.82 -2.52 -9.07
CA HIS A 27 -0.10 -3.41 -9.98
C HIS A 27 1.02 -4.19 -9.28
N ALA A 28 1.78 -3.52 -8.39
CA ALA A 28 2.84 -4.16 -7.61
C ALA A 28 2.30 -5.18 -6.59
N ARG A 29 1.10 -4.95 -6.06
CA ARG A 29 0.45 -5.84 -5.09
C ARG A 29 -0.13 -7.07 -5.76
N ASN A 30 -0.94 -6.88 -6.80
CA ASN A 30 -1.52 -8.00 -7.55
C ASN A 30 -1.78 -7.60 -9.02
N PRO A 31 -0.91 -7.99 -9.96
CA PRO A 31 -1.10 -7.64 -11.37
C PRO A 31 -2.36 -8.29 -11.97
N GLY A 32 -2.82 -9.41 -11.41
CA GLY A 32 -4.05 -10.08 -11.81
C GLY A 32 -5.31 -9.29 -11.46
N VAL A 33 -5.34 -8.68 -10.27
CA VAL A 33 -6.40 -7.73 -9.87
C VAL A 33 -6.40 -6.52 -10.80
N ASN A 34 -5.23 -5.96 -11.12
CA ASN A 34 -5.15 -4.81 -12.03
C ASN A 34 -5.71 -5.13 -13.44
N GLY A 35 -5.52 -6.37 -13.91
CA GLY A 35 -6.15 -6.86 -15.14
C GLY A 35 -7.68 -6.88 -15.03
N ALA A 36 -8.23 -7.43 -13.94
CA ALA A 36 -9.68 -7.46 -13.72
C ALA A 36 -10.30 -6.06 -13.64
N ILE A 37 -9.61 -5.11 -12.99
CA ILE A 37 -10.02 -3.70 -12.93
C ILE A 37 -10.05 -3.10 -14.34
N SER A 38 -8.98 -3.30 -15.12
CA SER A 38 -8.90 -2.77 -16.49
C SER A 38 -10.01 -3.33 -17.38
N ASP A 39 -10.32 -4.62 -17.26
CA ASP A 39 -11.39 -5.28 -18.02
C ASP A 39 -12.80 -4.84 -17.56
N PHE A 40 -13.01 -4.63 -16.26
CA PHE A 40 -14.28 -4.11 -15.75
C PHE A 40 -14.51 -2.67 -16.21
N CYS A 41 -13.48 -1.85 -16.07
CA CYS A 41 -13.51 -0.45 -16.44
C CYS A 41 -13.41 -0.23 -17.94
N SER A 42 -13.07 -1.19 -18.80
CA SER A 42 -13.01 -0.94 -20.26
C SER A 42 -14.37 -0.52 -20.85
N LYS A 43 -15.47 -0.79 -20.13
CA LYS A 43 -16.82 -0.34 -20.48
C LYS A 43 -17.04 1.12 -20.01
N LYS A 44 -17.48 1.98 -20.94
CA LYS A 44 -17.65 3.43 -20.69
C LYS A 44 -19.04 3.82 -20.16
N ASP A 45 -20.03 2.97 -20.38
CA ASP A 45 -21.44 3.16 -20.06
C ASP A 45 -21.85 2.36 -18.81
N ILE A 46 -21.08 2.50 -17.73
CA ILE A 46 -21.40 1.87 -16.44
C ILE A 46 -22.41 2.75 -15.71
N VAL A 47 -23.59 2.21 -15.42
CA VAL A 47 -24.63 2.85 -14.61
C VAL A 47 -24.89 1.98 -13.38
N VAL A 48 -25.11 2.61 -12.23
CA VAL A 48 -25.27 1.93 -10.93
C VAL A 48 -26.61 2.36 -10.31
N PRO A 49 -27.54 1.42 -10.02
CA PRO A 49 -27.43 -0.02 -10.23
C PRO A 49 -27.60 -0.41 -11.71
N SER A 50 -26.88 -1.44 -12.16
CA SER A 50 -27.14 -2.18 -13.40
C SER A 50 -26.62 -3.62 -13.28
N ASP A 51 -27.12 -4.51 -14.12
CA ASP A 51 -26.66 -5.92 -14.17
C ASP A 51 -25.17 -6.05 -14.44
N TYR A 52 -24.61 -5.14 -15.25
CA TYR A 52 -23.18 -5.12 -15.53
C TYR A 52 -22.39 -4.75 -14.27
N ALA A 53 -22.83 -3.71 -13.56
CA ALA A 53 -22.16 -3.23 -12.36
C ALA A 53 -22.19 -4.30 -11.24
N THR A 54 -23.35 -4.91 -10.99
CA THR A 54 -23.52 -5.89 -9.91
C THR A 54 -22.84 -7.22 -10.19
N ARG A 55 -22.95 -7.74 -11.42
CA ARG A 55 -22.26 -8.98 -11.84
C ARG A 55 -20.75 -8.79 -11.91
N GLY A 56 -20.31 -7.61 -12.33
CA GLY A 56 -18.91 -7.28 -12.43
C GLY A 56 -18.16 -8.00 -13.55
N LYS A 57 -16.83 -7.95 -13.43
CA LYS A 57 -15.90 -8.69 -14.27
C LYS A 57 -15.02 -9.57 -13.41
N GLN A 58 -14.96 -10.84 -13.77
CA GLN A 58 -14.12 -11.83 -13.10
C GLN A 58 -13.04 -12.32 -14.05
N ASN A 59 -11.83 -12.47 -13.52
CA ASN A 59 -10.77 -13.25 -14.14
C ASN A 59 -10.29 -14.33 -13.15
N MET A 60 -9.20 -15.02 -13.48
CA MET A 60 -8.66 -16.09 -12.64
C MET A 60 -8.12 -15.64 -11.27
N TYR A 61 -7.93 -14.34 -11.05
CA TYR A 61 -7.35 -13.78 -9.84
C TYR A 61 -8.38 -13.05 -8.98
N ALA A 62 -9.30 -12.32 -9.61
CA ALA A 62 -10.22 -11.43 -8.91
C ALA A 62 -11.58 -11.25 -9.60
N LEU A 63 -12.57 -10.91 -8.80
CA LEU A 63 -13.87 -10.36 -9.21
C LEU A 63 -13.93 -8.88 -8.80
N VAL A 64 -14.25 -8.02 -9.76
CA VAL A 64 -14.42 -6.58 -9.57
C VAL A 64 -15.85 -6.21 -9.93
N ASN A 65 -16.59 -5.61 -8.99
CA ASN A 65 -17.98 -5.23 -9.21
C ASN A 65 -18.39 -4.02 -8.34
N ILE A 66 -19.53 -3.42 -8.67
CA ILE A 66 -20.12 -2.29 -7.95
C ILE A 66 -21.57 -2.66 -7.62
N ASP A 67 -21.86 -2.82 -6.33
CA ASP A 67 -23.23 -2.95 -5.85
C ASP A 67 -23.85 -1.55 -5.68
N GLY A 68 -25.02 -1.37 -6.28
CA GLY A 68 -25.73 -0.11 -6.34
C GLY A 68 -27.16 -0.19 -5.82
N GLY A 69 -27.53 -1.24 -5.07
CA GLY A 69 -28.93 -1.48 -4.68
C GLY A 69 -29.60 -0.32 -3.94
N ARG A 70 -28.82 0.65 -3.43
CA ARG A 70 -29.30 1.85 -2.73
C ARG A 70 -29.27 3.13 -3.58
N CYS A 71 -28.75 3.10 -4.80
CA CYS A 71 -28.67 4.29 -5.65
C CYS A 71 -30.01 4.57 -6.32
N ASN A 72 -30.67 5.65 -5.91
CA ASN A 72 -31.87 6.19 -6.53
C ASN A 72 -31.77 7.71 -6.63
N PRO A 73 -31.74 8.31 -7.83
CA PRO A 73 -31.80 7.66 -9.15
C PRO A 73 -30.53 6.86 -9.49
N PRO A 74 -30.57 6.00 -10.52
CA PRO A 74 -29.37 5.38 -11.07
C PRO A 74 -28.32 6.43 -11.46
N ALA A 75 -27.06 6.17 -11.10
CA ALA A 75 -25.95 7.10 -11.30
C ALA A 75 -24.96 6.52 -12.30
N TRP A 76 -24.53 7.34 -13.26
CA TRP A 76 -23.46 6.99 -14.19
C TRP A 76 -22.10 7.05 -13.51
N VAL A 77 -21.21 6.11 -13.86
CA VAL A 77 -19.84 6.03 -13.37
C VAL A 77 -18.90 6.47 -14.50
N PRO A 78 -18.23 7.63 -14.37
CA PRO A 78 -17.29 8.06 -15.39
C PRO A 78 -16.06 7.16 -15.45
N GLN A 79 -15.56 6.96 -16.67
CA GLN A 79 -14.45 6.08 -16.98
C GLN A 79 -13.18 6.33 -16.14
N ASN A 80 -12.82 7.60 -15.95
CA ASN A 80 -11.62 7.96 -15.18
C ASN A 80 -11.78 7.56 -13.71
N TYR A 81 -12.95 7.84 -13.13
CA TYR A 81 -13.25 7.46 -11.74
C TYR A 81 -13.31 5.94 -11.57
N CYS A 82 -13.74 5.18 -12.57
CA CYS A 82 -13.75 3.72 -12.48
C CYS A 82 -12.37 3.15 -12.10
N ASN A 83 -11.34 3.54 -12.86
CA ASN A 83 -9.99 3.07 -12.59
C ASN A 83 -9.45 3.61 -11.27
N ILE A 84 -9.61 4.92 -11.02
CA ILE A 84 -9.08 5.58 -9.83
C ILE A 84 -9.63 4.95 -8.55
N GLN A 85 -10.96 4.76 -8.48
CA GLN A 85 -11.58 4.23 -7.27
C GLN A 85 -11.23 2.76 -7.04
N MET A 86 -11.22 1.94 -8.10
CA MET A 86 -10.81 0.54 -7.97
C MET A 86 -9.32 0.39 -7.64
N TRP A 87 -8.43 1.19 -8.23
CA TRP A 87 -7.01 1.18 -7.87
C TRP A 87 -6.79 1.63 -6.43
N THR A 88 -7.56 2.59 -5.95
CA THR A 88 -7.52 3.02 -4.54
C THR A 88 -7.90 1.87 -3.61
N ILE A 89 -8.98 1.14 -3.90
CA ILE A 89 -9.36 -0.05 -3.13
C ILE A 89 -8.24 -1.10 -3.17
N CYS A 90 -7.66 -1.35 -4.33
CA CYS A 90 -6.61 -2.35 -4.50
C CYS A 90 -5.30 -1.98 -3.78
N ALA A 91 -4.88 -0.71 -3.82
CA ALA A 91 -3.65 -0.24 -3.19
C ALA A 91 -3.74 -0.30 -1.66
N HIS A 92 -4.91 0.05 -1.11
CA HIS A 92 -5.16 0.09 0.34
C HIS A 92 -5.87 -1.16 0.88
N GLY A 93 -6.18 -2.14 0.03
CA GLY A 93 -6.83 -3.38 0.40
C GLY A 93 -5.93 -4.33 1.19
N ASP A 94 -6.44 -5.54 1.37
CA ASP A 94 -5.70 -6.65 1.96
C ASP A 94 -4.44 -7.00 1.14
N VAL A 95 -3.63 -7.93 1.64
CA VAL A 95 -2.39 -8.38 0.98
C VAL A 95 -2.55 -8.82 -0.48
N ASN A 96 -3.77 -9.11 -0.94
CA ASN A 96 -4.10 -9.51 -2.31
C ASN A 96 -4.70 -8.40 -3.16
N GLY A 97 -4.90 -7.21 -2.60
CA GLY A 97 -5.61 -6.10 -3.24
C GLY A 97 -7.13 -6.25 -3.20
N ALA A 98 -7.66 -7.14 -2.37
CA ALA A 98 -9.09 -7.25 -2.12
C ALA A 98 -9.53 -6.20 -1.08
N GLY A 99 -10.77 -5.75 -1.20
CA GLY A 99 -11.32 -4.73 -0.32
C GLY A 99 -12.63 -4.18 -0.87
N TYR A 100 -13.20 -3.23 -0.15
CA TYR A 100 -14.38 -2.50 -0.61
C TYR A 100 -14.34 -1.06 -0.14
N ARG A 101 -15.07 -0.18 -0.83
CA ARG A 101 -15.30 1.19 -0.39
C ARG A 101 -16.63 1.72 -0.94
N SER A 102 -17.22 2.67 -0.23
CA SER A 102 -18.47 3.31 -0.65
C SER A 102 -18.18 4.63 -1.36
N TYR A 103 -18.87 4.87 -2.46
CA TYR A 103 -18.77 6.06 -3.28
C TYR A 103 -20.16 6.49 -3.78
N GLY A 104 -20.21 7.60 -4.52
CA GLY A 104 -21.44 8.19 -5.02
C GLY A 104 -22.18 8.96 -3.93
N LYS A 105 -23.32 9.56 -4.31
CA LYS A 105 -24.16 10.33 -3.40
C LYS A 105 -24.61 9.43 -2.25
N ASP A 106 -24.43 9.90 -1.02
CA ASP A 106 -24.79 9.20 0.23
C ASP A 106 -24.13 7.81 0.38
N GLY A 107 -23.00 7.57 -0.31
CA GLY A 107 -22.32 6.28 -0.31
C GLY A 107 -23.15 5.15 -0.92
N CYS A 108 -24.06 5.48 -1.84
CA CYS A 108 -25.01 4.51 -2.41
C CYS A 108 -24.33 3.41 -3.24
N GLN A 109 -23.14 3.67 -3.80
CA GLN A 109 -22.38 2.72 -4.61
C GLN A 109 -21.34 2.02 -3.73
N ARG A 110 -21.45 0.71 -3.55
CA ARG A 110 -20.44 -0.11 -2.88
C ARG A 110 -19.56 -0.79 -3.91
N TRP A 111 -18.32 -0.33 -3.99
CA TRP A 111 -17.31 -0.82 -4.91
C TRP A 111 -16.50 -1.90 -4.21
N GLN A 112 -16.28 -3.03 -4.87
CA GLN A 112 -15.63 -4.17 -4.23
C GLN A 112 -14.72 -4.94 -5.17
N ILE A 113 -13.63 -5.44 -4.59
CA ILE A 113 -12.65 -6.31 -5.21
C ILE A 113 -12.55 -7.55 -4.33
N GLN A 114 -12.86 -8.71 -4.90
CA GLN A 114 -12.68 -10.00 -4.26
C GLN A 114 -11.52 -10.72 -4.94
N SER A 115 -10.46 -11.05 -4.20
CA SER A 115 -9.29 -11.74 -4.73
C SER A 115 -9.21 -13.14 -4.14
N THR A 116 -8.99 -14.15 -4.99
CA THR A 116 -8.96 -15.58 -4.59
C THR A 116 -7.56 -16.19 -4.65
N HIS A 117 -6.59 -15.45 -5.20
CA HIS A 117 -5.25 -15.96 -5.45
C HIS A 117 -4.18 -14.92 -5.16
N HIS A 118 -3.19 -15.32 -4.36
CA HIS A 118 -1.88 -14.67 -4.34
C HIS A 118 -1.10 -15.14 -5.57
N PRO A 119 -0.91 -14.34 -6.64
CA PRO A 119 0.25 -14.55 -7.46
C PRO A 119 1.48 -14.37 -6.56
N LYS A 120 2.41 -15.33 -6.57
CA LYS A 120 3.76 -15.11 -6.02
C LYS A 120 4.39 -14.02 -6.88
N VAL A 121 4.17 -12.76 -6.54
CA VAL A 121 4.88 -11.64 -7.16
C VAL A 121 6.36 -11.92 -6.91
N PRO A 122 7.21 -12.00 -7.95
CA PRO A 122 8.65 -12.11 -7.75
C PRO A 122 9.05 -10.95 -6.85
N ASP A 123 9.78 -11.26 -5.76
CA ASP A 123 10.23 -10.24 -4.80
C ASP A 123 10.75 -9.02 -5.59
N PRO A 124 10.28 -7.79 -5.27
CA PRO A 124 10.82 -6.60 -5.91
C PRO A 124 12.34 -6.69 -5.83
N PRO A 125 13.08 -6.44 -6.92
CA PRO A 125 14.52 -6.67 -6.95
C PRO A 125 15.12 -6.00 -5.73
N LYS A 126 15.62 -6.81 -4.78
CA LYS A 126 16.17 -6.32 -3.51
C LYS A 126 17.11 -5.20 -3.88
N LYS A 127 16.77 -3.96 -3.51
CA LYS A 127 17.61 -2.78 -3.74
C LYS A 127 19.04 -3.22 -3.47
N PRO A 128 19.98 -3.07 -4.44
CA PRO A 128 21.32 -3.56 -4.25
C PRO A 128 21.80 -2.98 -2.92
N LYS A 129 22.02 -3.86 -1.93
CA LYS A 129 22.54 -3.44 -0.63
C LYS A 129 23.77 -2.62 -0.99
N LYS A 130 23.72 -1.30 -0.73
CA LYS A 130 24.89 -0.43 -0.88
C LYS A 130 26.00 -1.19 -0.17
N LYS A 131 26.92 -1.79 -0.94
CA LYS A 131 28.17 -2.29 -0.39
C LYS A 131 28.74 -1.02 0.21
N LYS A 132 28.73 -0.91 1.53
CA LYS A 132 29.55 0.06 2.23
C LYS A 132 30.94 -0.27 1.74
N ASP A 133 31.43 0.50 0.77
CA ASP A 133 32.83 0.55 0.44
C ASP A 133 33.52 0.95 1.73
N LYS A 134 33.94 -0.05 2.50
CA LYS A 134 35.03 0.09 3.46
C LYS A 134 36.26 0.37 2.60
N LYS A 135 36.37 1.60 2.11
CA LYS A 135 37.64 2.20 1.71
C LYS A 135 38.48 2.21 2.98
N LYS A 136 39.21 1.12 3.16
CA LYS A 136 40.20 0.96 4.22
C LYS A 136 41.24 2.06 4.01
N ASN A 137 41.25 3.04 4.92
CA ASN A 137 42.43 3.86 5.18
C ASN A 137 43.52 2.93 5.74
N GLY A 138 44.20 2.20 4.86
CA GLY A 138 45.20 1.19 5.20
C GLY A 138 46.53 1.73 5.74
N PHE A 139 46.63 3.03 6.02
CA PHE A 139 47.89 3.64 6.47
C PHE A 139 48.02 3.71 8.01
N ILE A 140 46.93 3.93 8.75
CA ILE A 140 47.03 4.15 10.20
C ILE A 140 47.13 2.83 10.99
N ASP A 141 46.59 1.72 10.47
CA ASP A 141 46.59 0.42 11.16
C ASP A 141 47.98 -0.27 11.22
N ALA A 142 48.97 0.19 10.47
CA ALA A 142 50.34 -0.35 10.51
C ALA A 142 51.13 0.12 11.75
N VAL A 143 50.84 1.32 12.27
CA VAL A 143 51.61 1.91 13.39
C VAL A 143 51.20 1.32 14.74
N ASN A 144 49.90 1.03 14.94
CA ASN A 144 49.41 0.48 16.21
C ASN A 144 49.65 -1.03 16.40
N ARG A 145 50.03 -1.75 15.33
CA ARG A 145 50.30 -3.19 15.38
C ARG A 145 51.64 -3.55 16.04
N LYS A 146 52.59 -2.61 16.15
CA LYS A 146 53.90 -2.84 16.81
C LYS A 146 53.85 -2.74 18.34
N LYS A 147 52.93 -1.99 18.94
CA LYS A 147 52.87 -1.83 20.41
C LYS A 147 52.20 -2.99 21.16
N ASN A 148 51.28 -3.73 20.52
CA ASN A 148 50.50 -4.77 21.22
C ASN A 148 51.07 -6.19 21.21
N LYS A 149 52.25 -6.41 20.60
CA LYS A 149 52.91 -7.74 20.57
C LYS A 149 53.63 -8.12 21.89
N LYS A 150 53.76 -7.19 22.86
CA LYS A 150 54.48 -7.42 24.13
C LYS A 150 53.59 -7.90 25.29
N LYS A 151 52.25 -7.85 25.20
CA LYS A 151 51.33 -8.26 26.31
C LYS A 151 50.70 -9.65 26.16
N LYS A 152 51.00 -10.41 25.11
CA LYS A 152 50.32 -11.67 24.76
C LYS A 152 51.01 -12.96 25.28
N LYS A 153 51.75 -12.90 26.41
CA LYS A 153 52.43 -14.07 27.03
C LYS A 153 51.89 -14.52 28.39
N LYS A 154 50.82 -13.92 28.93
CA LYS A 154 50.14 -14.39 30.15
C LYS A 154 48.65 -14.60 29.85
N LYS A 155 48.02 -15.60 30.46
CA LYS A 155 46.64 -16.07 30.27
C LYS A 155 46.43 -17.10 29.14
N LYS A 156 47.18 -18.21 29.22
CA LYS A 156 46.60 -19.55 28.96
C LYS A 156 45.93 -20.00 30.26
N GLY A 157 44.70 -20.50 30.16
CA GLY A 157 44.01 -21.19 31.25
C GLY A 157 42.65 -20.59 31.58
N LYS A 158 41.58 -21.11 30.98
CA LYS A 158 40.53 -21.87 31.67
C LYS A 158 39.45 -22.26 30.66
N LYS A 159 39.18 -23.55 30.57
CA LYS A 159 38.19 -24.21 29.73
C LYS A 159 37.05 -24.56 30.68
N GLU A 160 35.85 -24.02 30.51
CA GLU A 160 34.69 -24.37 31.33
C GLU A 160 33.42 -24.54 30.48
N LYS A 161 32.54 -25.39 31.03
CA LYS A 161 31.55 -26.25 30.36
C LYS A 161 30.29 -25.51 29.91
N LYS A 162 29.67 -26.00 28.82
CA LYS A 162 28.28 -25.71 28.43
C LYS A 162 27.29 -26.45 29.34
N PRO A 163 26.21 -25.80 29.79
CA PRO A 163 24.96 -26.45 30.16
C PRO A 163 23.89 -26.36 29.06
N LYS A 164 22.95 -27.30 29.15
CA LYS A 164 21.80 -27.56 28.28
C LYS A 164 20.75 -26.44 28.38
N ARG A 165 19.95 -26.29 27.32
CA ARG A 165 18.74 -25.45 27.29
C ARG A 165 17.53 -26.37 27.45
N ASP A 166 16.72 -26.09 28.45
CA ASP A 166 15.38 -26.64 28.61
C ASP A 166 14.34 -25.65 28.04
N LEU A 167 13.20 -26.24 27.69
CA LEU A 167 11.96 -25.65 27.16
C LEU A 167 11.23 -24.81 28.23
N ASP A 168 10.39 -23.86 27.80
CA ASP A 168 9.01 -23.60 28.28
C ASP A 168 8.53 -22.13 28.08
N GLY A 169 7.21 -21.98 27.87
CA GLY A 169 6.39 -20.74 27.98
C GLY A 169 6.22 -19.95 26.67
N VAL A 170 5.08 -19.82 25.97
CA VAL A 170 3.63 -19.66 26.29
C VAL A 170 3.28 -18.32 26.96
N GLU A 171 2.41 -17.58 26.25
CA GLU A 171 1.43 -16.52 26.65
C GLU A 171 1.83 -15.05 26.87
N GLY A 172 0.88 -14.17 26.48
CA GLY A 172 0.85 -12.70 26.57
C GLY A 172 0.39 -12.09 25.22
N MET A 173 -0.90 -11.82 24.93
CA MET A 173 -1.88 -10.91 25.54
C MET A 173 -1.39 -9.46 25.71
N GLY A 174 -2.13 -8.51 25.13
CA GLY A 174 -1.97 -7.04 25.22
C GLY A 174 -2.42 -6.37 23.91
N GLU A 175 -3.68 -5.90 23.83
CA GLU A 175 -4.15 -4.51 24.08
C GLU A 175 -4.17 -3.71 22.75
N GLU A 176 -5.33 -3.40 22.17
CA GLU A 176 -6.28 -2.29 22.48
C GLU A 176 -5.84 -0.92 21.90
N GLU A 177 -6.84 -0.20 21.36
CA GLU A 177 -6.91 1.26 21.20
C GLU A 177 -6.03 1.87 20.06
N ASP A 178 -6.46 2.79 19.18
CA ASP A 178 -7.61 3.69 19.14
C ASP A 178 -7.97 4.10 17.69
N ASP A 179 -9.26 4.34 17.50
CA ASP A 179 -9.85 5.15 16.44
C ASP A 179 -9.40 6.62 16.55
N GLU A 180 -8.81 7.18 15.49
CA GLU A 180 -8.89 8.63 15.26
C GLU A 180 -9.51 8.89 13.89
N GLY A 181 -10.77 9.33 13.95
CA GLY A 181 -11.52 9.88 12.84
C GLY A 181 -10.84 11.13 12.30
N PHE A 182 -10.62 11.14 10.99
CA PHE A 182 -10.21 12.33 10.26
C PHE A 182 -11.44 12.87 9.54
N GLU A 183 -12.22 13.69 10.26
CA GLU A 183 -13.27 14.53 9.68
C GLU A 183 -12.63 15.82 9.17
N ASP A 184 -12.18 15.82 7.92
CA ASP A 184 -11.93 17.08 7.20
C ASP A 184 -13.24 17.49 6.51
N VAL A 185 -14.08 18.19 7.28
CA VAL A 185 -15.22 18.95 6.76
C VAL A 185 -14.66 20.23 6.14
N ILE A 186 -14.49 20.22 4.82
CA ILE A 186 -14.24 21.45 4.06
C ILE A 186 -15.61 22.07 3.77
N GLU A 187 -16.08 22.93 4.67
CA GLU A 187 -17.16 23.88 4.36
C GLU A 187 -16.62 24.88 3.33
N VAL A 188 -17.16 24.80 2.11
CA VAL A 188 -16.96 25.82 1.09
C VAL A 188 -18.19 26.71 1.12
N GLU A 189 -18.11 27.83 1.84
CA GLU A 189 -19.08 28.92 1.68
C GLU A 189 -18.98 29.45 0.25
N VAL A 190 -20.06 29.25 -0.51
CA VAL A 190 -20.27 29.87 -1.82
C VAL A 190 -21.13 31.11 -1.57
N GLU A 191 -20.51 32.29 -1.56
CA GLU A 191 -21.26 33.54 -1.72
C GLU A 191 -21.59 33.72 -3.21
N GLU A 192 -22.89 33.81 -3.53
CA GLU A 192 -23.45 34.10 -4.86
C GLU A 192 -23.22 35.55 -5.32
#